data_AF-A0A952PKQ7-F1
#
_entry.id   AF-A0A952PKQ7-F1
#
_cell.length_a   1.000
_cell.length_b   1.000
_cell.length_c   1.000
_cell.angle_alpha   90.00
_cell.angle_beta   90.00
_cell.angle_gamma   90.00
#
_symmetry.space_group_name_H-M   'P 1'
#
loop_
_entity.id
_entity.type
_entity.pdbx_description
1 polymer ?
#
loop_
_entity_poly.entity_id
_entity_poly.type
_entity_poly.pdbx_seq_one_letter_code
_entity_poly.pdbx_strand_id
1 'polypeptide(L)'
;MYTPYQVLGIPEGTEPAEIDKAYKSLSTRLAPESFQEGPARDQAAKCVSAIDEAYRCLTSGGSAESARSSHQSARSNETTHPRLGQMCVATGIISMEQLEEAVQEQIRTGLPLGEVLEDKQFLSRVQLEGLLLGQGLIDVDGERNDPIAQRLIALNLATLDMVLIAQMEMKWQENASLVDAFIRHGWLTREIADALFA
;
A
#
# COMPACT_ATOMS: atom_id res chain seq x y z
N MET A 1 3.88 -5.09 5.00
CA MET A 1 5.36 -5.12 5.01
C MET A 1 5.75 -6.03 3.87
N TYR A 2 6.49 -5.54 2.87
CA TYR A 2 6.83 -6.31 1.66
C TYR A 2 8.08 -7.15 1.89
N THR A 3 8.17 -8.32 1.24
CA THR A 3 9.35 -9.19 1.41
C THR A 3 10.46 -8.80 0.44
N PRO A 4 11.75 -8.98 0.80
CA PRO A 4 12.87 -8.75 -0.12
C PRO A 4 12.76 -9.54 -1.43
N TYR A 5 12.10 -10.70 -1.38
CA TYR A 5 11.77 -11.53 -2.55
C TYR A 5 10.81 -10.82 -3.52
N GLN A 6 9.79 -10.13 -3.00
CA GLN A 6 8.82 -9.35 -3.82
C GLN A 6 9.49 -8.18 -4.54
N VAL A 7 10.47 -7.51 -3.93
CA VAL A 7 11.24 -6.42 -4.56
C VAL A 7 12.02 -6.94 -5.78
N LEU A 8 12.69 -8.08 -5.62
CA LEU A 8 13.43 -8.77 -6.67
C LEU A 8 12.51 -9.49 -7.68
N GLY A 9 11.23 -9.67 -7.34
CA GLY A 9 10.24 -10.38 -8.16
C GLY A 9 10.55 -11.86 -8.35
N ILE A 10 11.08 -12.49 -7.31
CA ILE A 10 11.39 -13.92 -7.26
C ILE A 10 10.52 -14.58 -6.19
N PRO A 11 10.20 -15.89 -6.30
CA PRO A 11 9.43 -16.58 -5.30
C PRO A 11 10.18 -16.68 -3.96
N GLU A 12 9.42 -16.73 -2.86
CA GLU A 12 10.01 -16.91 -1.53
C GLU A 12 10.68 -18.29 -1.43
N GLY A 13 11.90 -18.33 -0.91
CA GLY A 13 12.70 -19.57 -0.84
C GLY A 13 13.55 -19.87 -2.07
N THR A 14 13.64 -18.95 -3.03
CA THR A 14 14.58 -19.02 -4.17
C THR A 14 16.02 -19.24 -3.69
N GLU A 15 16.77 -20.10 -4.38
CA GLU A 15 18.15 -20.40 -4.00
C GLU A 15 19.07 -19.17 -4.11
N PRO A 16 20.11 -19.04 -3.25
CA PRO A 16 21.01 -17.90 -3.28
C PRO A 16 21.66 -17.60 -4.65
N ALA A 17 21.90 -18.63 -5.46
CA ALA A 17 22.43 -18.48 -6.81
C ALA A 17 21.43 -17.80 -7.77
N GLU A 18 20.14 -18.10 -7.64
CA GLU A 18 19.08 -17.46 -8.41
C GLU A 18 18.80 -16.03 -7.92
N ILE A 19 18.94 -15.77 -6.62
CA ILE A 19 18.88 -14.42 -6.03
C ILE A 19 19.97 -13.51 -6.65
N ASP A 20 21.22 -13.98 -6.71
CA ASP A 20 22.34 -13.24 -7.32
C ASP A 20 22.11 -13.00 -8.83
N LYS A 21 21.60 -14.00 -9.55
CA LYS A 21 21.27 -13.87 -10.97
C LYS A 21 20.16 -12.85 -11.22
N ALA A 22 19.10 -12.88 -10.41
CA ALA A 22 17.98 -11.94 -10.50
C ALA A 22 18.44 -10.51 -10.18
N TYR A 23 19.21 -10.34 -9.10
CA TYR A 23 19.81 -9.07 -8.72
C TYR A 23 20.67 -8.47 -9.84
N LYS A 24 21.63 -9.23 -10.38
CA LYS A 24 22.51 -8.78 -11.47
C LYS A 24 21.74 -8.41 -12.73
N SER A 25 20.73 -9.20 -13.08
CA SER A 25 19.89 -8.93 -14.25
C SER A 25 19.09 -7.64 -14.08
N LEU A 26 18.54 -7.38 -12.89
CA LEU A 26 17.76 -6.17 -12.63
C LEU A 26 18.65 -4.93 -12.49
N SER A 27 19.79 -5.02 -11.79
CA SER A 27 20.70 -3.89 -11.61
C SER A 27 21.33 -3.43 -12.93
N THR A 28 21.60 -4.37 -13.84
CA THR A 28 22.10 -4.03 -15.19
C THR A 28 21.01 -3.36 -16.04
N ARG A 29 19.75 -3.82 -15.95
CA ARG A 29 18.62 -3.27 -16.71
C ARG A 29 18.15 -1.91 -16.19
N LEU A 30 18.21 -1.70 -14.87
CA LEU A 30 17.78 -0.47 -14.20
C LEU A 30 18.94 0.49 -13.92
N ALA A 31 20.08 0.32 -14.59
CA ALA A 31 21.22 1.22 -14.43
C ALA A 31 20.78 2.66 -14.79
N PRO A 32 20.78 3.61 -13.84
CA PRO A 32 20.27 4.97 -14.08
C PRO A 32 21.06 5.71 -15.17
N GLU A 33 22.27 5.26 -15.47
CA GLU A 33 23.14 5.74 -16.55
C GLU A 33 22.62 5.38 -17.95
N SER A 34 21.73 4.39 -18.06
CA SER A 34 21.14 3.97 -19.34
C SER A 34 19.94 4.83 -19.76
N PHE A 35 19.43 5.69 -18.88
CA PHE A 35 18.24 6.52 -19.12
C PHE A 35 18.61 7.99 -19.31
N GLN A 36 17.85 8.69 -20.16
CA GLN A 36 18.00 10.14 -20.32
C GLN A 36 17.62 10.87 -19.02
N GLU A 37 18.22 12.04 -18.78
CA GLU A 37 17.88 12.87 -17.62
C GLU A 37 16.39 13.23 -17.64
N GLY A 38 15.67 12.87 -16.57
CA GLY A 38 14.22 12.96 -16.51
C GLY A 38 13.62 11.93 -15.53
N PRO A 39 12.28 11.79 -15.54
CA PRO A 39 11.56 10.95 -14.58
C PRO A 39 11.96 9.47 -14.65
N ALA A 40 12.38 8.97 -15.82
CA ALA A 40 12.86 7.60 -15.98
C ALA A 40 14.15 7.34 -15.18
N ARG A 41 15.10 8.28 -15.17
CA ARG A 41 16.35 8.17 -14.41
C ARG A 41 16.10 8.20 -12.91
N ASP A 42 15.19 9.05 -12.45
CA ASP A 42 14.81 9.12 -11.03
C ASP A 42 14.10 7.83 -10.58
N GLN A 43 13.22 7.29 -11.42
CA GLN A 43 12.55 6.01 -11.18
C GLN A 43 13.54 4.84 -11.16
N ALA A 44 14.50 4.81 -12.10
CA ALA A 44 15.58 3.82 -12.13
C ALA A 44 16.42 3.87 -10.85
N ALA A 45 16.82 5.06 -10.40
CA ALA A 45 17.59 5.25 -9.18
C ALA A 45 16.84 4.73 -7.93
N LYS A 46 15.53 5.01 -7.82
CA LYS A 46 14.68 4.46 -6.74
C LYS A 46 14.63 2.94 -6.78
N CYS A 47 14.46 2.36 -7.96
CA CYS A 47 14.42 0.91 -8.13
C CYS A 47 15.73 0.25 -7.72
N VAL A 48 16.87 0.77 -8.20
CA VAL A 48 18.19 0.23 -7.86
C VAL A 48 18.43 0.29 -6.36
N SER A 49 18.08 1.41 -5.71
CA SER A 49 18.20 1.55 -4.26
C SER A 49 17.40 0.49 -3.51
N ALA A 50 16.13 0.27 -3.90
CA ALA A 50 15.27 -0.73 -3.26
C ALA A 50 15.78 -2.18 -3.50
N ILE A 51 16.28 -2.45 -4.71
CA ILE A 51 16.83 -3.75 -5.11
C ILE A 51 18.14 -4.06 -4.36
N ASP A 52 19.01 -3.06 -4.20
CA ASP A 52 20.24 -3.18 -3.42
C ASP A 52 19.94 -3.46 -1.94
N GLU A 53 18.96 -2.76 -1.37
CA GLU A 53 18.51 -3.00 0.01
C GLU A 53 17.99 -4.44 0.19
N ALA A 54 17.11 -4.89 -0.72
CA ALA A 54 16.58 -6.24 -0.71
C ALA A 54 17.66 -7.32 -0.85
N TYR A 55 18.61 -7.13 -1.77
CA TYR A 55 19.73 -8.06 -1.96
C TYR A 55 20.66 -8.12 -0.75
N ARG A 56 20.95 -6.98 -0.11
CA ARG A 56 21.72 -6.94 1.14
C ARG A 56 21.02 -7.69 2.27
N CYS A 57 19.70 -7.54 2.41
CA CYS A 57 18.92 -8.30 3.39
C CYS A 57 18.99 -9.82 3.16
N LEU A 58 19.09 -10.28 1.91
CA LEU A 58 19.18 -11.71 1.57
C LEU A 58 20.60 -12.28 1.64
N THR A 59 21.62 -11.46 1.35
CA THR A 59 23.02 -11.91 1.18
C THR A 59 23.89 -11.67 2.41
N SER A 60 23.58 -10.68 3.24
CA SER A 60 24.25 -10.52 4.54
C SER A 60 23.77 -11.63 5.47
N GLY A 61 24.58 -12.70 5.57
CA GLY A 61 24.20 -13.96 6.17
C GLY A 61 23.51 -13.83 7.52
N GLY A 62 22.31 -14.43 7.62
CA GLY A 62 21.68 -14.80 8.89
C GLY A 62 21.28 -13.63 9.78
N SER A 63 20.12 -13.03 9.49
CA SER A 63 19.20 -12.63 10.55
C SER A 63 17.79 -13.07 10.18
N ALA A 64 17.65 -14.38 10.01
CA ALA A 64 16.36 -15.06 10.11
C ALA A 64 15.76 -14.99 11.55
N GLU A 65 16.44 -14.32 12.50
CA GLU A 65 15.99 -14.24 13.91
C GLU A 65 16.16 -12.85 14.59
N SER A 66 16.38 -11.76 13.86
CA SER A 66 16.52 -10.41 14.47
C SER A 66 15.84 -9.28 13.67
N ALA A 67 14.54 -9.43 13.42
CA ALA A 67 13.63 -8.30 13.26
C ALA A 67 12.28 -8.53 13.97
N ARG A 68 12.28 -9.40 15.00
CA ARG A 68 11.34 -9.27 16.10
C ARG A 68 11.96 -8.26 17.08
N SER A 69 11.24 -7.16 17.28
CA SER A 69 11.47 -6.07 18.24
C SER A 69 12.66 -5.14 18.04
N SER A 70 12.50 -4.18 17.14
CA SER A 70 12.60 -2.76 17.53
C SER A 70 11.19 -2.27 17.91
N HIS A 71 10.77 -2.62 19.12
CA HIS A 71 9.70 -1.91 19.82
C HIS A 71 10.23 -0.53 20.23
N GLN A 72 10.01 0.48 19.39
CA GLN A 72 9.80 1.83 19.86
C GLN A 72 8.53 2.36 19.21
N SER A 73 7.50 2.43 20.06
CA SER A 73 6.22 3.05 19.84
C SER A 73 6.34 4.43 19.19
N ALA A 74 5.81 4.58 17.98
CA ALA A 74 5.12 5.79 17.55
C ALA A 74 4.29 5.53 16.28
N ARG A 75 3.04 5.07 16.54
CA ARG A 75 1.81 5.49 15.85
C ARG A 75 1.55 5.04 14.39
N SER A 76 0.35 4.47 14.28
CA SER A 76 -0.49 4.25 13.08
C SER A 76 0.01 3.27 12.02
N ASN A 77 -0.24 1.99 12.32
CA ASN A 77 -0.71 1.05 11.32
C ASN A 77 -2.05 1.58 10.79
N GLU A 78 -1.99 2.51 9.84
CA GLU A 78 -3.17 3.02 9.16
C GLU A 78 -3.58 1.97 8.12
N THR A 79 -4.38 1.02 8.57
CA THR A 79 -5.43 0.51 7.71
C THR A 79 -6.21 1.75 7.28
N THR A 80 -6.00 2.22 6.05
CA THR A 80 -6.74 3.32 5.42
C THR A 80 -8.18 2.90 5.09
N HIS A 81 -8.83 2.19 6.01
CA HIS A 81 -10.28 2.17 6.06
C HIS A 81 -10.64 3.47 6.76
N PRO A 82 -11.41 4.37 6.12
CA PRO A 82 -11.83 5.60 6.76
C PRO A 82 -12.49 5.23 8.08
N ARG A 83 -11.94 5.74 9.20
CA ARG A 83 -12.44 5.36 10.53
C ARG A 83 -13.88 5.82 10.62
N LEU A 84 -14.73 5.06 11.32
CA LEU A 84 -16.16 5.37 11.45
C LEU A 84 -16.38 6.85 11.80
N GLY A 85 -15.62 7.40 12.75
CA GLY A 85 -15.68 8.82 13.10
C GLY A 85 -15.33 9.80 11.97
N GLN A 86 -14.32 9.50 11.14
CA GLN A 86 -13.96 10.31 9.98
C GLN A 86 -15.05 10.27 8.90
N MET A 87 -15.65 9.09 8.67
CA MET A 87 -16.77 8.94 7.74
C MET A 87 -17.98 9.75 8.21
N CYS A 88 -18.33 9.66 9.49
CA CYS A 88 -19.50 10.36 10.03
C CYS A 88 -19.41 11.88 9.87
N VAL A 89 -18.20 12.44 10.04
CA VAL A 89 -17.93 13.87 9.83
C VAL A 89 -17.91 14.23 8.34
N ALA A 90 -17.27 13.41 7.50
CA ALA A 90 -17.20 13.63 6.05
C ALA A 90 -18.58 13.56 5.38
N THR A 91 -19.48 12.70 5.86
CA THR A 91 -20.86 12.60 5.38
C THR A 91 -21.78 13.68 5.97
N GLY A 92 -21.28 14.50 6.90
CA GLY A 92 -22.08 15.53 7.59
C GLY A 92 -23.18 14.98 8.50
N ILE A 93 -23.08 13.70 8.91
CA ILE A 93 -24.07 13.06 9.78
C ILE A 93 -23.87 13.53 11.23
N ILE A 94 -22.60 13.73 11.63
CA ILE A 94 -22.23 14.29 12.94
C ILE A 94 -21.23 15.43 12.77
N SER A 95 -21.22 16.38 13.71
CA SER A 95 -20.21 17.43 13.80
C SER A 95 -18.92 16.92 14.45
N MET A 96 -17.83 17.67 14.27
CA MET A 96 -16.56 17.39 14.97
C MET A 96 -16.72 17.43 16.50
N GLU A 97 -17.58 18.32 17.00
CA GLU A 97 -17.88 18.46 18.43
C GLU A 97 -18.63 17.22 18.97
N GLN A 98 -19.61 16.72 18.22
CA GLN A 98 -20.35 15.50 18.56
C GLN A 98 -19.47 14.26 18.50
N LEU A 99 -18.52 14.21 17.56
CA LEU A 99 -17.52 13.16 17.49
C LEU A 99 -16.59 13.18 18.71
N GLU A 100 -16.11 14.35 19.12
CA GLU A 100 -15.23 14.49 20.28
C GLU A 100 -15.94 14.05 21.57
N GLU A 101 -17.20 14.43 21.75
CA GLU A 101 -18.02 13.97 22.89
C GLU A 101 -18.20 12.45 22.89
N ALA A 102 -18.51 11.85 21.74
CA ALA A 102 -18.66 10.40 21.61
C ALA A 102 -17.34 9.64 21.86
N VAL A 103 -16.20 10.21 21.46
CA VAL A 103 -14.87 9.61 21.71
C VAL A 103 -14.53 9.66 23.20
N GLN A 104 -14.82 10.76 23.90
CA GLN A 104 -14.61 10.85 25.35
C GLN A 104 -15.46 9.82 26.10
N GLU A 105 -16.71 9.65 25.68
CA GLU A 105 -17.63 8.67 26.25
C GLU A 105 -17.19 7.22 25.96
N GLN A 106 -16.67 6.95 24.76
CA GLN A 106 -16.05 5.66 24.41
C GLN A 106 -14.89 5.33 25.34
N ILE A 107 -14.00 6.29 25.64
CA ILE A 107 -12.86 6.07 26.55
C ILE A 107 -13.36 5.77 27.97
N ARG A 108 -14.45 6.41 28.40
CA ARG A 108 -15.03 6.25 29.74
C ARG A 108 -15.75 4.91 29.91
N THR A 109 -16.45 4.45 28.88
CA THR A 109 -17.33 3.27 28.92
C THR A 109 -16.66 2.00 28.40
N GLY A 110 -15.68 2.14 27.52
CA GLY A 110 -15.06 1.02 26.79
C GLY A 110 -15.95 0.43 25.68
N LEU A 111 -17.12 1.01 25.42
CA LEU A 111 -18.04 0.58 24.36
C LEU A 111 -17.53 0.98 22.97
N PRO A 112 -17.92 0.28 21.89
CA PRO A 112 -17.55 0.67 20.54
C PRO A 112 -18.16 2.04 20.19
N LEU A 113 -17.40 2.87 19.46
CA LEU A 113 -17.82 4.24 19.11
C LEU A 113 -19.17 4.29 18.40
N GLY A 114 -19.51 3.29 17.59
CA GLY A 114 -20.81 3.18 16.93
C GLY A 114 -21.98 3.05 17.91
N GLU A 115 -21.84 2.22 18.94
CA GLU A 115 -22.87 2.08 20.00
C GLU A 115 -22.99 3.35 20.83
N VAL A 116 -21.86 4.01 21.13
CA VAL A 116 -21.86 5.29 21.85
C VAL A 116 -22.56 6.40 21.05
N LEU A 117 -22.34 6.43 19.73
CA LEU A 117 -23.00 7.37 18.83
C LEU A 117 -24.51 7.09 18.70
N GLU A 118 -24.93 5.82 18.78
CA GLU A 118 -26.33 5.41 18.80
C GLU A 118 -27.01 5.74 20.14
N ASP A 119 -26.34 5.48 21.26
CA ASP A 119 -26.83 5.75 22.61
C ASP A 119 -26.99 7.26 22.86
N LYS A 120 -26.05 8.08 22.35
CA LYS A 120 -26.16 9.54 22.35
C LYS A 120 -27.16 10.10 21.32
N GLN A 121 -27.81 9.25 20.52
CA GLN A 121 -28.75 9.64 19.45
C GLN A 121 -28.12 10.55 18.38
N PHE A 122 -26.80 10.51 18.21
CA PHE A 122 -26.08 11.24 17.14
C PHE A 122 -26.13 10.48 15.82
N LEU A 123 -26.30 9.16 15.88
CA LEU A 123 -26.55 8.29 14.72
C LEU A 123 -27.75 7.40 14.98
N SER A 124 -28.59 7.22 13.96
CA SER A 124 -29.57 6.15 13.96
C SER A 124 -28.92 4.82 13.58
N ARG A 125 -29.49 3.71 14.06
CA ARG A 125 -29.05 2.36 13.71
C ARG A 125 -28.93 2.12 12.20
N VAL A 126 -29.85 2.68 11.41
CA VAL A 126 -29.83 2.59 9.94
C VAL A 126 -28.65 3.36 9.33
N GLN A 127 -28.31 4.54 9.86
CA GLN A 127 -27.15 5.31 9.41
C GLN A 127 -25.84 4.64 9.83
N LEU A 128 -25.79 4.08 11.04
CA LEU A 128 -24.66 3.30 11.52
C LEU A 128 -24.43 2.06 10.65
N GLU A 129 -25.49 1.30 10.34
CA GLU A 129 -25.44 0.16 9.43
C GLU A 129 -25.01 0.57 8.02
N GLY A 130 -25.52 1.69 7.49
CA GLY A 130 -25.10 2.22 6.19
C GLY A 130 -23.61 2.61 6.14
N LEU A 131 -23.08 3.19 7.21
CA LEU A 131 -21.67 3.53 7.33
C LEU A 131 -20.78 2.30 7.52
N LEU A 132 -21.20 1.31 8.31
CA LEU A 132 -20.50 0.02 8.44
C LEU A 132 -20.53 -0.77 7.13
N LEU A 133 -21.65 -0.75 6.40
CA LEU A 133 -21.75 -1.35 5.07
C LEU A 133 -20.83 -0.62 4.08
N GLY A 134 -20.74 0.71 4.12
CA GLY A 134 -19.76 1.46 3.35
C GLY A 134 -18.31 1.12 3.71
N GLN A 135 -18.05 0.90 5.01
CA GLN A 135 -16.76 0.45 5.52
C GLN A 135 -16.40 -0.98 5.03
N GLY A 136 -17.39 -1.84 4.83
CA GLY A 136 -17.25 -3.22 4.33
C GLY A 136 -17.38 -3.40 2.82
N LEU A 137 -18.01 -2.47 2.09
CA LEU A 137 -18.11 -2.44 0.62
C LEU A 137 -16.84 -1.92 -0.04
N ILE A 138 -15.96 -1.27 0.73
CA ILE A 138 -14.54 -1.13 0.39
C ILE A 138 -13.86 -2.48 0.68
N ASP A 139 -14.39 -3.53 0.07
CA ASP A 139 -13.78 -4.85 0.05
C ASP A 139 -12.62 -4.78 -0.95
N VAL A 140 -11.47 -4.30 -0.47
CA VAL A 140 -10.18 -4.39 -1.16
C VAL A 140 -9.48 -5.71 -0.82
N ASP A 141 -10.19 -6.74 -0.31
CA ASP A 141 -9.55 -8.03 -0.06
C ASP A 141 -9.34 -8.83 -1.37
N GLY A 142 -10.02 -8.46 -2.46
CA GLY A 142 -9.83 -9.11 -3.77
C GLY A 142 -8.58 -8.69 -4.56
N GLU A 143 -8.02 -7.49 -4.32
CA GLU A 143 -7.01 -6.88 -5.22
C GLU A 143 -5.65 -6.62 -4.55
N ARG A 144 -5.53 -6.95 -3.26
CA ARG A 144 -4.28 -6.82 -2.48
C ARG A 144 -3.16 -7.77 -2.89
N ASN A 145 -3.45 -8.76 -3.73
CA ASN A 145 -2.49 -9.79 -4.12
C ASN A 145 -2.02 -9.68 -5.57
N ASP A 146 -2.23 -8.53 -6.23
CA ASP A 146 -1.57 -8.31 -7.52
C ASP A 146 -0.04 -8.20 -7.26
N PRO A 147 0.76 -9.18 -7.72
CA PRO A 147 2.20 -9.19 -7.49
C PRO A 147 2.88 -7.96 -8.13
N ILE A 148 2.28 -7.38 -9.17
CA ILE A 148 2.78 -6.19 -9.85
C ILE A 148 2.57 -4.97 -8.94
N ALA A 149 1.37 -4.82 -8.35
CA ALA A 149 1.06 -3.73 -7.43
C ALA A 149 1.98 -3.75 -6.20
N GLN A 150 2.14 -4.93 -5.58
CA GLN A 150 3.03 -5.10 -4.44
C GLN A 150 4.46 -4.75 -4.79
N ARG A 151 4.93 -5.17 -5.96
CA ARG A 151 6.28 -4.88 -6.45
C ARG A 151 6.50 -3.39 -6.68
N LEU A 152 5.55 -2.68 -7.30
CA LEU A 152 5.65 -1.24 -7.53
C LEU A 152 5.71 -0.45 -6.22
N ILE A 153 4.93 -0.84 -5.21
CA ILE A 153 4.98 -0.20 -3.89
C ILE A 153 6.29 -0.55 -3.18
N ALA A 154 6.77 -1.79 -3.28
CA ALA A 154 8.03 -2.22 -2.67
C ALA A 154 9.26 -1.53 -3.30
N LEU A 155 9.19 -1.18 -4.59
CA LEU A 155 10.20 -0.37 -5.30
C LEU A 155 10.07 1.14 -5.05
N ASN A 156 9.10 1.56 -4.21
CA ASN A 156 8.80 2.96 -3.91
C ASN A 156 8.47 3.80 -5.18
N LEU A 157 7.91 3.14 -6.19
CA LEU A 157 7.43 3.76 -7.43
C LEU A 157 5.96 4.15 -7.34
N ALA A 158 5.20 3.46 -6.50
CA ALA A 158 3.77 3.64 -6.33
C ALA A 158 3.41 3.76 -4.85
N THR A 159 2.39 4.56 -4.53
CA THR A 159 1.72 4.50 -3.22
C THR A 159 0.51 3.58 -3.28
N LEU A 160 0.02 3.17 -2.11
CA LEU A 160 -1.22 2.40 -2.01
C LEU A 160 -2.40 3.17 -2.64
N ASP A 161 -2.46 4.49 -2.46
CA ASP A 161 -3.51 5.33 -3.04
C ASP A 161 -3.47 5.33 -4.57
N MET A 162 -2.28 5.40 -5.17
CA MET A 162 -2.12 5.31 -6.63
C MET A 162 -2.59 3.95 -7.17
N VAL A 163 -2.24 2.87 -6.47
CA VAL A 163 -2.70 1.52 -6.83
C VAL A 163 -4.22 1.40 -6.73
N LEU A 164 -4.82 1.91 -5.65
CA LEU A 164 -6.27 1.92 -5.47
C LEU A 164 -6.96 2.70 -6.59
N ILE A 165 -6.45 3.87 -6.95
CA ILE A 165 -7.00 4.68 -8.04
C ILE A 165 -6.92 3.90 -9.37
N ALA A 166 -5.78 3.29 -9.67
CA ALA A 166 -5.59 2.50 -10.89
C ALA A 166 -6.54 1.29 -10.94
N GLN A 167 -6.67 0.54 -9.84
CA GLN A 167 -7.57 -0.61 -9.72
C GLN A 167 -9.04 -0.21 -9.84
N MET A 168 -9.44 0.91 -9.23
CA MET A 168 -10.78 1.45 -9.38
C MET A 168 -11.08 1.86 -10.83
N GLU A 169 -10.11 2.42 -11.55
CA GLU A 169 -10.28 2.77 -12.98
C GLU A 169 -10.38 1.52 -13.86
N MET A 170 -9.63 0.45 -13.55
CA MET A 170 -9.71 -0.84 -14.24
C MET A 170 -11.11 -1.47 -14.14
N LYS A 171 -11.82 -1.30 -13.02
CA LYS A 171 -13.22 -1.80 -12.88
C LYS A 171 -14.19 -1.21 -13.90
N TRP A 172 -13.87 -0.04 -14.46
CA TRP A 172 -14.69 0.63 -15.46
C TRP A 172 -14.11 0.51 -16.89
N GLN A 173 -12.98 -0.17 -17.07
CA GLN A 173 -12.34 -0.39 -18.36
C GLN A 173 -12.06 -1.88 -18.61
N GLU A 174 -12.75 -2.48 -19.58
CA GLU A 174 -12.40 -3.82 -20.06
C GLU A 174 -10.97 -3.82 -20.66
N ASN A 175 -10.13 -4.76 -20.24
CA ASN A 175 -8.74 -4.99 -20.71
C ASN A 175 -7.64 -4.00 -20.30
N ALA A 176 -7.81 -3.17 -19.27
CA ALA A 176 -6.72 -2.34 -18.76
C ALA A 176 -5.80 -3.13 -17.80
N SER A 177 -4.48 -3.09 -18.00
CA SER A 177 -3.51 -3.59 -17.01
C SER A 177 -3.12 -2.49 -16.01
N LEU A 178 -2.70 -2.88 -14.80
CA LEU A 178 -2.24 -1.92 -13.78
C LEU A 178 -1.06 -1.08 -14.30
N VAL A 179 -0.14 -1.71 -15.05
CA VAL A 179 1.00 -1.03 -15.66
C VAL A 179 0.54 0.02 -16.68
N ASP A 180 -0.45 -0.30 -17.51
CA ASP A 180 -1.00 0.65 -18.49
C ASP A 180 -1.67 1.85 -17.82
N ALA A 181 -2.40 1.63 -16.72
CA ALA A 181 -3.00 2.70 -15.94
C ALA A 181 -1.91 3.64 -15.37
N PHE A 182 -0.85 3.07 -14.80
CA PHE A 182 0.28 3.84 -14.27
C PHE A 182 1.02 4.64 -15.35
N ILE A 183 1.19 4.08 -16.55
CA ILE A 183 1.79 4.80 -17.69
C ILE A 183 0.88 5.94 -18.16
N ARG A 184 -0.43 5.70 -18.23
CA ARG A 184 -1.42 6.70 -18.65
C ARG A 184 -1.47 7.90 -17.72
N HIS A 185 -1.40 7.66 -16.41
CA HIS A 185 -1.33 8.72 -15.40
C HIS A 185 0.04 9.41 -15.32
N GLY A 186 1.06 8.90 -16.02
CA GLY A 186 2.42 9.41 -15.96
C GLY A 186 3.15 9.07 -14.66
N TRP A 187 2.62 8.15 -13.86
CA TRP A 187 3.25 7.69 -12.62
C TRP A 187 4.40 6.72 -12.86
N LEU A 188 4.36 6.00 -13.99
CA LEU A 188 5.42 5.09 -14.42
C LEU A 188 5.79 5.39 -15.86
N THR A 189 7.08 5.49 -16.15
CA THR A 189 7.54 5.60 -17.54
C THR A 189 7.52 4.23 -18.21
N ARG A 190 7.19 4.18 -19.50
CA ARG A 190 7.16 2.92 -20.27
C ARG A 190 8.53 2.21 -20.24
N GLU A 191 9.61 2.99 -20.31
CA GLU A 191 10.99 2.50 -20.24
C GLU A 191 11.27 1.71 -18.96
N ILE A 192 10.80 2.19 -17.81
CA ILE A 192 10.96 1.54 -16.52
C ILE A 192 10.00 0.35 -16.37
N ALA A 193 8.79 0.46 -16.89
CA ALA A 193 7.84 -0.64 -16.93
C ALA A 193 8.41 -1.84 -17.71
N ASP A 194 8.94 -1.59 -18.91
CA ASP A 194 9.60 -2.61 -19.73
C ASP A 194 10.83 -3.18 -19.01
N ALA A 195 11.66 -2.36 -18.36
CA ALA A 195 12.83 -2.85 -17.64
C ALA A 195 12.48 -3.78 -16.45
N LEU A 196 11.35 -3.52 -15.78
CA LEU A 196 10.90 -4.25 -14.58
C LEU A 196 10.08 -5.52 -14.89
N PHE A 197 9.26 -5.48 -15.94
CA PHE A 197 8.25 -6.51 -16.23
C PHE A 197 8.46 -7.24 -17.58
N ALA A 198 9.56 -6.99 -18.29
CA ALA A 198 9.95 -7.78 -19.48
C ALA A 198 10.42 -9.20 -19.17
#